data_AF-G1Q2Z8-F1
#
_entry.id   AF-G1Q2Z8-F1
#
_cell.length_a   1.000
_cell.length_b   1.000
_cell.length_c   1.000
_cell.angle_alpha   90.00
_cell.angle_beta   90.00
_cell.angle_gamma   90.00
#
_symmetry.space_group_name_H-M   'P 1'
#
loop_
_entity.id
_entity.type
_entity.pdbx_description
1 polymer ?
#
loop_
_entity_poly.entity_id
_entity_poly.type
_entity_poly.pdbx_seq_one_letter_code
_entity_poly.pdbx_strand_id
1 'polypeptide(L)'
;ISFPFQFVVVVFWIIYAYDREMIYPKLLDNFIPGWLNHGMHTTVLPFILIEMRTSHHGYPSRSSGLTTICTFSLGYILWVCWVHHVTGMWAYPFLEHIGPGARIIFFGSTTIFMNFLYLLGEALNSYIWDTQRSMEEEKEKPKLE
;
A
#
# COMPACT_ATOMS: atom_id res chain seq x y z
N ILE A 1 -6.17 5.22 -9.10
CA ILE A 1 -4.87 4.67 -8.62
C ILE A 1 -5.12 3.94 -7.31
N SER A 2 -4.61 2.71 -7.26
CA SER A 2 -5.03 1.69 -6.31
C SER A 2 -4.16 1.70 -5.05
N PHE A 3 -4.35 2.74 -4.22
CA PHE A 3 -3.63 2.99 -2.96
C PHE A 3 -3.50 1.81 -1.98
N PRO A 4 -4.52 0.97 -1.76
CA PRO A 4 -4.41 -0.14 -0.82
C PRO A 4 -3.41 -1.21 -1.28
N PHE A 5 -3.13 -1.30 -2.58
CA PHE A 5 -2.32 -2.38 -3.13
C PHE A 5 -0.82 -2.19 -2.88
N GLN A 6 -0.30 -0.96 -2.97
CA GLN A 6 1.09 -0.66 -2.61
C GLN A 6 1.37 -0.93 -1.13
N PHE A 7 0.42 -0.59 -0.27
CA PHE A 7 0.51 -0.85 1.17
C PHE A 7 0.61 -2.35 1.48
N VAL A 8 -0.25 -3.16 0.88
CA VAL A 8 -0.27 -4.62 1.09
C VAL A 8 1.07 -5.25 0.73
N VAL A 9 1.67 -4.86 -0.40
CA VAL A 9 2.97 -5.40 -0.84
C VAL A 9 4.05 -5.07 0.18
N VAL A 10 4.19 -3.80 0.58
CA VAL A 10 5.29 -3.38 1.46
C VAL A 10 5.16 -3.99 2.85
N VAL A 11 3.97 -3.94 3.45
CA VAL A 11 3.76 -4.49 4.80
C VAL A 11 3.90 -6.01 4.82
N PHE A 12 3.39 -6.70 3.80
CA PHE A 12 3.57 -8.14 3.69
C PHE A 12 5.05 -8.51 3.71
N TRP A 13 5.88 -7.93 2.83
CA TRP A 13 7.29 -8.31 2.73
C TRP A 13 8.11 -7.89 3.96
N ILE A 14 7.79 -6.77 4.61
CA ILE A 14 8.45 -6.36 5.87
C ILE A 14 8.20 -7.39 6.96
N ILE A 15 6.93 -7.75 7.20
CA ILE A 15 6.59 -8.71 8.26
C ILE A 15 7.10 -10.10 7.87
N TYR A 16 6.97 -10.51 6.60
CA TYR A 16 7.47 -11.79 6.10
C TYR A 16 8.98 -11.95 6.31
N ALA A 17 9.76 -10.87 6.12
CA ALA A 17 11.20 -10.88 6.34
C ALA A 17 11.58 -10.87 7.84
N TYR A 18 10.78 -10.23 8.69
CA TYR A 18 11.00 -10.20 10.15
C TYR A 18 10.64 -11.54 10.80
N ASP A 19 9.38 -11.97 10.65
CA ASP A 19 8.89 -13.27 11.08
C ASP A 19 7.66 -13.65 10.26
N ARG A 20 7.87 -14.55 9.30
CA ARG A 20 6.79 -14.97 8.41
C ARG A 20 5.64 -15.66 9.14
N GLU A 21 5.86 -16.29 10.30
CA GLU A 21 4.78 -17.03 10.98
C GLU A 21 3.67 -16.10 11.48
N MET A 22 3.93 -14.80 11.58
CA MET A 22 2.95 -13.79 11.98
C MET A 22 1.85 -13.54 10.96
N ILE A 23 2.13 -13.76 9.67
CA ILE A 23 1.19 -13.47 8.56
C ILE A 23 1.06 -14.61 7.54
N TYR A 24 2.05 -15.50 7.48
CA TYR A 24 2.14 -16.59 6.53
C TYR A 24 2.80 -17.83 7.18
N PRO A 25 2.04 -18.60 7.98
CA PRO A 25 2.54 -19.79 8.68
C PRO A 25 3.04 -20.86 7.71
N LYS A 26 4.04 -21.64 8.12
CA LYS A 26 4.64 -22.69 7.26
C LYS A 26 3.64 -23.73 6.75
N LEU A 27 2.54 -23.93 7.47
CA LEU A 27 1.44 -24.79 7.04
C LEU A 27 0.87 -24.39 5.67
N LEU A 28 0.87 -23.09 5.35
CA LEU A 28 0.35 -22.57 4.09
C LEU A 28 1.22 -22.97 2.89
N ASP A 29 2.51 -23.29 3.08
CA ASP A 29 3.40 -23.75 1.99
C ASP A 29 2.88 -25.05 1.35
N ASN A 30 2.13 -25.87 2.10
CA ASN A 30 1.54 -27.12 1.61
C ASN A 30 0.37 -26.89 0.64
N PHE A 31 -0.24 -25.70 0.68
CA PHE A 31 -1.41 -25.35 -0.13
C PHE A 31 -1.09 -24.31 -1.20
N ILE A 32 -0.21 -23.37 -0.88
CA ILE A 32 0.16 -22.23 -1.73
C ILE A 32 1.67 -22.31 -1.97
N PRO A 33 2.11 -22.78 -3.16
CA PRO A 33 3.52 -22.85 -3.47
C PRO A 33 4.14 -21.44 -3.51
N GLY A 34 5.43 -21.34 -3.18
CA GLY A 34 6.13 -20.06 -3.01
C GLY A 34 6.05 -19.13 -4.23
N TRP A 35 6.04 -19.68 -5.46
CA TRP A 35 5.89 -18.87 -6.68
C TRP A 35 4.52 -18.20 -6.75
N LEU A 36 3.45 -18.87 -6.30
CA LEU A 36 2.11 -18.31 -6.27
C LEU A 36 2.01 -17.25 -5.17
N ASN A 37 2.63 -17.49 -4.02
CA ASN A 37 2.75 -16.50 -2.95
C ASN A 37 3.44 -15.21 -3.42
N HIS A 38 4.59 -15.33 -4.09
CA HIS A 38 5.28 -14.20 -4.74
C HIS A 38 4.41 -13.56 -5.83
N GLY A 39 3.70 -14.38 -6.62
CA GLY A 39 2.73 -13.91 -7.60
C GLY A 39 1.73 -12.94 -6.98
N MET A 40 1.05 -13.37 -5.92
CA MET A 40 0.01 -12.57 -5.25
C MET A 40 0.56 -11.30 -4.58
N HIS A 41 1.77 -11.33 -4.01
CA HIS A 41 2.29 -10.24 -3.17
C HIS A 41 3.38 -9.39 -3.82
N THR A 42 3.88 -9.73 -5.02
CA THR A 42 4.90 -8.95 -5.73
C THR A 42 4.40 -8.45 -7.08
N THR A 43 3.60 -9.23 -7.83
CA THR A 43 3.22 -8.86 -9.21
C THR A 43 2.32 -7.63 -9.29
N VAL A 44 1.65 -7.29 -8.19
CA VAL A 44 0.88 -6.05 -8.05
C VAL A 44 1.73 -4.80 -8.30
N LEU A 45 3.01 -4.80 -7.91
CA LEU A 45 3.92 -3.65 -8.13
C LEU A 45 4.15 -3.32 -9.61
N PRO A 46 4.64 -4.26 -10.46
CA PRO A 46 4.85 -3.96 -11.88
C PRO A 46 3.55 -3.57 -12.60
N PHE A 47 2.39 -4.13 -12.23
CA PHE A 47 1.12 -3.70 -12.82
C PHE A 47 0.78 -2.26 -12.47
N ILE A 48 0.97 -1.83 -11.21
CA ILE A 48 0.76 -0.44 -10.79
C ILE A 48 1.74 0.50 -11.50
N LEU A 49 3.01 0.10 -11.65
CA LEU A 49 4.00 0.92 -12.37
C LEU A 49 3.67 1.05 -13.87
N ILE A 50 3.22 -0.04 -14.52
CA ILE A 50 2.77 0.00 -15.91
C ILE A 50 1.54 0.89 -16.03
N GLU A 51 0.54 0.72 -15.16
CA GLU A 51 -0.68 1.54 -15.16
C GLU A 51 -0.35 3.03 -14.99
N MET A 52 0.56 3.38 -14.07
CA MET A 52 1.02 4.77 -13.88
C MET A 52 1.73 5.33 -15.12
N ARG A 53 2.41 4.49 -15.90
CA ARG A 53 3.11 4.89 -17.13
C ARG A 53 2.18 5.00 -18.34
N THR A 54 1.16 4.15 -18.44
CA THR A 54 0.28 4.09 -19.62
C THR A 54 -0.97 4.95 -19.47
N SER A 55 -1.45 5.18 -18.25
CA SER A 55 -2.73 5.83 -17.99
C SER A 55 -2.54 7.07 -17.13
N HIS A 56 -2.70 8.25 -17.74
CA HIS A 56 -2.70 9.53 -17.02
C HIS A 56 -3.99 9.67 -16.20
N HIS A 57 -4.02 9.08 -15.01
CA HIS A 57 -5.07 9.33 -14.05
C HIS A 57 -4.74 10.60 -13.28
N GLY A 58 -5.60 11.62 -13.40
CA GLY A 58 -5.53 12.77 -12.51
C GLY A 58 -5.69 12.31 -11.07
N TYR A 59 -4.65 12.46 -10.26
CA TYR A 59 -4.75 12.23 -8.83
C TYR A 59 -5.82 13.19 -8.27
N PRO A 60 -6.74 12.72 -7.41
CA PRO A 60 -7.61 13.62 -6.67
C PRO A 60 -6.73 14.56 -5.83
N SER A 61 -7.27 15.72 -5.44
CA SER A 61 -6.52 16.67 -4.63
C SER A 61 -5.92 15.99 -3.39
N ARG A 62 -4.70 16.39 -3.00
CA ARG A 62 -3.98 15.83 -1.85
C ARG A 62 -4.86 15.69 -0.61
N SER A 63 -5.64 16.73 -0.30
CA SER A 63 -6.56 16.73 0.83
C SER A 63 -7.63 15.64 0.69
N SER A 64 -8.25 15.49 -0.48
CA SER A 64 -9.24 14.45 -0.72
C SER A 64 -8.65 13.05 -0.53
N GLY A 65 -7.46 12.78 -1.09
CA GLY A 65 -6.81 11.47 -0.96
C GLY A 65 -6.46 11.12 0.49
N LEU A 66 -5.84 12.07 1.21
CA LEU A 66 -5.49 11.89 2.63
C LEU A 66 -6.73 11.72 3.50
N THR A 67 -7.79 12.51 3.27
CA THR A 67 -9.07 12.36 3.99
C THR A 67 -9.68 10.99 3.75
N THR A 68 -9.73 10.51 2.49
CA THR A 68 -10.26 9.18 2.18
C THR A 68 -9.47 8.08 2.89
N ILE A 69 -8.15 8.13 2.88
CA ILE A 69 -7.29 7.15 3.58
C ILE A 69 -7.58 7.17 5.09
N CYS A 70 -7.60 8.35 5.70
CA CYS A 70 -7.87 8.48 7.13
C CYS A 70 -9.27 7.97 7.52
N THR A 71 -10.32 8.34 6.77
CA THR A 71 -11.68 7.87 7.03
C THR A 71 -11.80 6.35 6.87
N PHE A 72 -11.19 5.80 5.82
CA PHE A 72 -11.20 4.35 5.59
C PHE A 72 -10.44 3.60 6.68
N SER A 73 -9.24 4.06 7.07
CA SER A 73 -8.46 3.48 8.15
C SER A 73 -9.20 3.50 9.48
N LEU A 74 -9.86 4.62 9.82
CA LEU A 74 -10.70 4.71 11.02
C LEU A 74 -11.86 3.70 10.98
N GLY A 75 -12.56 3.61 9.85
CA GLY A 75 -13.63 2.62 9.67
C GLY A 75 -13.15 1.19 9.84
N TYR A 76 -11.98 0.86 9.28
CA TYR A 76 -11.38 -0.47 9.42
C TYR A 76 -10.95 -0.77 10.86
N ILE A 77 -10.31 0.18 11.55
CA ILE A 77 -9.91 0.01 12.96
C ILE A 77 -11.14 -0.21 13.83
N LEU A 78 -12.21 0.58 13.65
CA LEU A 78 -13.46 0.41 14.38
C LEU A 78 -14.07 -0.96 14.12
N TRP A 79 -14.05 -1.42 12.87
CA TRP A 79 -14.54 -2.75 12.50
C TRP A 79 -13.72 -3.87 13.15
N VAL A 80 -12.39 -3.82 13.11
CA VAL A 80 -11.52 -4.81 13.77
C VAL A 80 -11.77 -4.83 15.29
N CYS A 81 -11.89 -3.68 15.92
CA CYS A 81 -12.23 -3.56 17.34
C CYS A 81 -13.61 -4.17 17.65
N TRP A 82 -14.59 -3.94 16.78
CA TRP A 82 -15.93 -4.52 16.92
C TRP A 82 -15.90 -6.05 16.78
N VAL A 83 -15.17 -6.59 15.79
CA VAL A 83 -15.00 -8.04 15.62
C VAL A 83 -14.38 -8.66 16.87
N HIS A 84 -13.33 -8.06 17.43
CA HIS A 84 -12.72 -8.52 18.67
C HIS A 84 -13.70 -8.45 19.84
N HIS A 85 -14.49 -7.39 19.95
CA HIS A 85 -15.50 -7.26 21.01
C HIS A 85 -16.56 -8.37 20.95
N VAL A 86 -16.99 -8.77 19.75
CA VAL A 86 -18.03 -9.80 19.56
C VAL A 86 -17.48 -11.22 19.66
N THR A 87 -16.29 -11.48 19.10
CA THR A 87 -15.74 -12.84 18.96
C THR A 87 -14.72 -13.20 20.03
N GLY A 88 -14.16 -12.21 20.72
CA GLY A 88 -13.02 -12.39 21.62
C GLY A 88 -11.70 -12.70 20.92
N MET A 89 -11.65 -12.65 19.58
CA MET A 89 -10.45 -12.92 18.79
C MET A 89 -10.07 -11.72 17.93
N TRP A 90 -8.77 -11.44 17.82
CA TRP A 90 -8.30 -10.45 16.86
C TRP A 90 -8.31 -10.99 15.43
N ALA A 91 -8.62 -10.12 14.48
CA ALA A 91 -8.50 -10.43 13.05
C ALA A 91 -7.07 -10.85 12.66
N TYR A 92 -6.07 -10.39 13.40
CA TYR A 92 -4.68 -10.80 13.26
C TYR A 92 -4.14 -11.37 14.57
N PRO A 93 -3.67 -12.63 14.60
CA PRO A 93 -3.21 -13.29 15.82
C PRO A 93 -2.11 -12.54 16.57
N PHE A 94 -1.21 -11.83 15.88
CA PHE A 94 -0.15 -11.06 16.53
C PHE A 94 -0.69 -9.90 17.39
N LEU A 95 -1.90 -9.38 17.09
CA LEU A 95 -2.52 -8.32 17.90
C LEU A 95 -2.84 -8.81 19.31
N GLU A 96 -3.17 -10.09 19.48
CA GLU A 96 -3.36 -10.73 20.78
C GLU A 96 -2.10 -10.64 21.63
N HIS A 97 -0.94 -10.82 21.00
CA HIS A 97 0.37 -10.93 21.66
C HIS A 97 0.99 -9.57 22.02
N ILE A 98 0.46 -8.45 21.50
CA ILE A 98 0.96 -7.11 21.80
C ILE A 98 0.04 -6.37 22.77
N GLY A 99 0.63 -5.58 23.68
CA GLY A 99 -0.14 -4.84 24.68
C GLY A 99 -1.03 -3.72 24.09
N PRO A 100 -2.06 -3.23 24.82
CA PRO A 100 -3.01 -2.24 24.31
C PRO A 100 -2.36 -0.96 23.76
N GLY A 101 -1.31 -0.45 24.43
CA GLY A 101 -0.57 0.72 23.94
C GLY A 101 0.16 0.45 22.62
N ALA A 102 0.76 -0.73 22.47
CA ALA A 102 1.43 -1.13 21.24
C ALA A 102 0.44 -1.28 20.08
N ARG A 103 -0.80 -1.72 20.34
CA ARG A 103 -1.87 -1.78 19.32
C ARG A 103 -2.21 -0.38 18.78
N ILE A 104 -2.35 0.61 19.66
CA ILE A 104 -2.61 2.01 19.25
C ILE A 104 -1.47 2.53 18.38
N ILE A 105 -0.22 2.30 18.80
CA ILE A 105 0.97 2.69 18.02
C ILE A 105 0.99 1.97 16.67
N PHE A 106 0.65 0.68 16.62
CA PHE A 106 0.61 -0.11 15.40
C PHE A 106 -0.43 0.45 14.40
N PHE A 107 -1.67 0.68 14.84
CA PHE A 107 -2.71 1.24 13.97
C PHE A 107 -2.40 2.68 13.53
N GLY A 108 -1.86 3.50 14.44
CA GLY A 108 -1.45 4.86 14.14
C GLY A 108 -0.32 4.91 13.11
N SER A 109 0.76 4.17 13.35
CA SER A 109 1.90 4.08 12.43
C SER A 109 1.51 3.53 11.07
N THR A 110 0.63 2.52 11.03
CA THR A 110 0.08 1.96 9.79
C THR A 110 -0.68 3.02 8.98
N THR A 111 -1.52 3.81 9.64
CA THR A 111 -2.27 4.89 8.99
C THR A 111 -1.34 5.98 8.45
N ILE A 112 -0.33 6.39 9.24
CA ILE A 112 0.69 7.36 8.79
C ILE A 112 1.46 6.80 7.58
N PHE A 113 1.83 5.53 7.62
CA PHE A 113 2.56 4.88 6.54
C PHE A 113 1.75 4.81 5.24
N MET A 114 0.44 4.51 5.30
CA MET A 114 -0.45 4.59 4.13
C MET A 114 -0.48 5.99 3.51
N ASN A 115 -0.55 7.03 4.34
CA ASN A 115 -0.52 8.42 3.86
C ASN A 115 0.83 8.76 3.21
N PHE A 116 1.94 8.28 3.77
CA PHE A 116 3.27 8.43 3.16
C PHE A 116 3.35 7.75 1.80
N LEU A 117 2.86 6.51 1.67
CA LEU A 117 2.83 5.79 0.39
C LEU A 117 1.97 6.50 -0.66
N TYR A 118 0.85 7.10 -0.25
CA TYR A 118 0.03 7.93 -1.13
C TYR A 118 0.82 9.11 -1.71
N LEU A 119 1.51 9.87 -0.83
CA LEU A 119 2.32 11.02 -1.25
C LEU A 119 3.50 10.58 -2.14
N LEU A 120 4.13 9.46 -1.84
CA LEU A 120 5.20 8.90 -2.65
C LEU A 120 4.67 8.51 -4.05
N GLY A 121 3.52 7.85 -4.12
CA GLY A 121 2.87 7.49 -5.39
C GLY A 121 2.50 8.72 -6.22
N GLU A 122 1.96 9.76 -5.58
CA GLU A 122 1.65 11.03 -6.24
C GLU A 122 2.93 11.70 -6.77
N ALA A 123 3.99 11.78 -5.97
CA ALA A 123 5.26 12.38 -6.38
C ALA A 123 5.90 11.64 -7.56
N LEU A 124 5.90 10.31 -7.53
CA LEU A 124 6.38 9.48 -8.64
C LEU A 124 5.55 9.69 -9.91
N ASN A 125 4.22 9.78 -9.78
CA ASN A 125 3.34 10.07 -10.90
C ASN A 125 3.69 11.42 -11.54
N SER A 126 3.74 12.49 -10.74
CA SER A 126 4.09 13.82 -11.24
C SER A 126 5.46 13.84 -11.90
N TYR A 127 6.47 13.21 -11.29
CA TYR A 127 7.81 13.14 -11.86
C TYR A 127 7.83 12.46 -13.24
N ILE A 128 7.10 11.35 -13.42
CA ILE A 128 7.01 10.64 -14.69
C ILE A 128 6.36 11.53 -15.76
N TRP A 129 5.24 12.18 -15.44
CA TRP A 129 4.50 12.99 -16.40
C TRP A 129 5.16 14.33 -16.72
N ASP A 130 5.79 14.99 -15.74
CA ASP A 130 6.58 16.21 -15.98
C ASP A 130 7.79 15.91 -16.87
N THR A 131 8.43 14.75 -16.71
CA THR A 131 9.52 14.28 -17.58
C THR A 131 9.03 14.00 -19.00
N GLN A 132 7.84 13.39 -19.18
CA GLN A 132 7.28 13.17 -20.52
C GLN A 132 6.97 14.50 -21.22
N ARG A 133 6.34 15.45 -20.52
CA ARG A 133 6.05 16.78 -21.07
C ARG A 133 7.32 17.53 -21.48
N SER A 134 8.38 17.50 -20.66
CA SER A 134 9.63 18.17 -20.99
C SER A 134 10.31 17.58 -22.23
N MET A 135 10.23 16.25 -22.42
CA MET A 135 10.78 15.57 -23.59
C MET A 135 9.99 15.87 -24.88
N GLU A 136 8.67 16.05 -24.77
CA GLU A 136 7.83 16.46 -25.90
C GLU A 136 8.12 17.92 -26.30
N GLU A 137 8.21 18.83 -25.33
CA GLU A 137 8.58 20.24 -25.56
C GLU A 137 9.98 20.38 -26.20
N GLU A 138 10.95 19.55 -25.80
CA GLU A 138 12.30 19.56 -26.40
C GLU A 138 12.30 19.04 -27.85
N LYS A 139 11.43 18.07 -28.18
CA LYS A 139 11.26 17.58 -29.56
C LYS A 139 10.56 18.58 -30.48
N GLU A 140 9.63 19.37 -29.95
CA GLU A 140 8.91 20.39 -30.73
C GLU A 140 9.72 21.67 -30.96
N LYS A 141 10.79 21.91 -30.20
CA LYS A 141 11.67 23.06 -30.46
C LYS A 141 12.33 22.91 -31.84
N PRO A 142 12.15 23.87 -32.76
CA PRO A 142 12.82 23.82 -34.05
C PRO A 142 14.33 23.85 -33.82
N LYS A 143 15.05 22.92 -34.45
CA LYS A 143 16.52 23.00 -34.52
C LYS A 143 16.84 24.28 -35.26
N LEU A 144 17.31 25.30 -34.55
CA LEU A 144 17.91 26.48 -35.19
C LEU A 144 19.18 25.99 -35.89
N GLU A 145 19.11 25.86 -37.22
CA GLU A 145 20.25 25.89 -38.13
C GLU A 145 20.56 27.33 -38.53
#